data_AF-A0AAJ6X102-F1
#
_entry.id   AF-A0AAJ6X102-F1
#
_cell.length_a   1.000
_cell.length_b   1.000
_cell.length_c   1.000
_cell.angle_alpha   90.00
_cell.angle_beta   90.00
_cell.angle_gamma   90.00
#
_symmetry.space_group_name_H-M   'P 1'
#
loop_
_entity.id
_entity.type
_entity.pdbx_description
1 polymer ?
#
loop_
_entity_poly.entity_id
_entity_poly.type
_entity_poly.pdbx_seq_one_letter_code
_entity_poly.pdbx_strand_id
1 'polypeptide(L)'
;MTERKMHDNRFQRKWVMCPTCRQHTDFGNIAYADDRQDKSCSSSMLDAIQGCEKTEVSLAVQGSYGTKVEAVTRRILWIKSSDPKAKVLVFSSWNDVLDVLEHAFNANEITYIRMKGGR
;
A
#
# COMPACT_ATOMS: atom_id res chain seq x y z
N MET A 1 -12.37 13.19 -18.17
CA MET A 1 -12.78 12.52 -19.42
C MET A 1 -12.72 11.03 -19.16
N THR A 2 -13.89 10.44 -19.03
CA THR A 2 -14.13 9.03 -18.70
C THR A 2 -14.03 8.20 -19.97
N GLU A 3 -12.97 7.39 -20.11
CA GLU A 3 -12.95 6.38 -21.15
C GLU A 3 -13.55 5.08 -20.62
N ARG A 4 -14.86 4.97 -20.85
CA ARG A 4 -15.58 3.70 -20.83
C ARG A 4 -15.14 2.88 -22.04
N LYS A 5 -14.57 1.69 -21.83
CA LYS A 5 -14.66 0.57 -22.77
C LYS A 5 -15.17 -0.63 -21.98
N MET A 6 -16.49 -0.84 -22.00
CA MET A 6 -17.19 -1.72 -22.94
C MET A 6 -16.81 -3.17 -22.68
N HIS A 7 -17.74 -3.86 -22.01
CA HIS A 7 -17.75 -5.30 -21.82
C HIS A 7 -17.67 -5.97 -23.18
N ASP A 8 -16.57 -6.67 -23.47
CA ASP A 8 -16.53 -7.64 -24.56
C ASP A 8 -16.69 -9.03 -23.94
N ASN A 9 -17.93 -9.52 -23.98
CA ASN A 9 -18.31 -10.86 -23.56
C ASN A 9 -17.78 -11.88 -24.58
N ARG A 10 -16.45 -12.09 -24.61
CA ARG A 10 -15.77 -12.97 -25.56
C ARG A 10 -14.75 -13.84 -24.84
N PHE A 11 -15.22 -15.02 -24.45
CA PHE A 11 -14.45 -16.16 -23.92
C PHE A 11 -13.56 -15.79 -22.73
N GLN A 12 -13.88 -16.31 -21.54
CA GLN A 12 -12.98 -16.24 -20.39
C GLN A 12 -11.61 -16.80 -20.81
N ARG A 13 -10.69 -15.93 -21.23
CA ARG A 13 -9.31 -16.32 -21.51
C ARG A 13 -8.79 -16.78 -20.18
N LYS A 14 -8.65 -18.09 -19.96
CA LYS A 14 -8.21 -18.66 -18.67
C LYS A 14 -6.72 -18.42 -18.38
N TRP A 15 -6.12 -17.45 -19.05
CA TRP A 15 -4.68 -17.28 -19.10
C TRP A 15 -4.31 -15.82 -19.41
N VAL A 16 -3.10 -15.45 -19.02
CA VAL A 16 -2.48 -14.14 -19.26
C VAL A 16 -1.07 -14.31 -19.83
N MET A 17 -0.60 -13.32 -20.59
CA MET A 17 0.80 -13.26 -20.98
C MET A 17 1.60 -12.69 -19.82
N CYS A 18 2.65 -13.39 -19.38
CA CYS A 18 3.59 -12.85 -18.41
C CYS A 18 4.30 -11.61 -19.02
N PRO A 19 4.24 -10.43 -18.40
CA PRO A 19 4.90 -9.22 -18.93
C PRO A 19 6.43 -9.32 -18.93
N THR A 20 7.00 -10.19 -18.09
CA THR A 20 8.45 -10.36 -17.94
C THR A 20 9.04 -11.26 -19.03
N CYS A 21 8.47 -12.45 -19.23
CA CYS A 21 9.02 -13.46 -20.14
C CYS A 21 8.14 -13.76 -21.36
N ARG A 22 6.97 -13.11 -21.48
CA ARG A 22 5.96 -13.35 -22.52
C ARG A 22 5.48 -14.80 -22.57
N GLN A 23 5.69 -15.57 -21.51
CA GLN A 23 5.19 -16.93 -21.42
C GLN A 23 3.68 -16.89 -21.17
N HIS A 24 3.00 -17.86 -21.76
CA HIS A 24 1.58 -18.13 -21.52
C HIS A 24 1.41 -18.68 -20.10
N THR A 25 0.60 -18.02 -19.27
CA THR A 25 0.36 -18.41 -17.88
C THR A 25 -1.13 -18.58 -17.65
N ASP A 26 -1.57 -19.80 -17.36
CA ASP A 26 -2.94 -20.08 -16.95
C ASP A 26 -3.24 -19.41 -15.59
N PHE A 27 -4.46 -18.90 -15.39
CA PHE A 27 -4.89 -18.29 -14.14
C PHE A 27 -4.78 -19.24 -12.95
N GLY A 28 -4.96 -20.55 -13.15
CA GLY A 28 -4.77 -21.55 -12.10
C GLY A 28 -3.32 -21.69 -11.63
N ASN A 29 -2.36 -21.23 -12.43
CA ASN A 29 -0.93 -21.27 -12.13
C ASN A 29 -0.40 -19.95 -11.55
N ILE A 30 -1.25 -18.94 -11.38
CA ILE A 30 -0.85 -17.67 -10.76
C ILE A 30 -0.84 -17.87 -9.24
N ALA A 31 0.35 -17.84 -8.66
CA ALA A 31 0.53 -17.80 -7.21
C ALA A 31 0.63 -16.34 -6.73
N TYR A 32 -0.09 -16.03 -5.65
CA TYR A 32 0.10 -14.78 -4.92
C TYR A 32 1.09 -15.05 -3.78
N ALA A 33 2.27 -14.45 -3.86
CA ALA A 33 3.22 -14.48 -2.76
C ALA A 33 2.84 -13.37 -1.77
N ASP A 34 2.36 -13.75 -0.60
CA ASP A 34 2.12 -12.85 0.52
C ASP A 34 3.23 -13.06 1.56
N ASP A 35 4.05 -12.04 1.80
CA ASP A 35 5.10 -12.08 2.84
C ASP A 35 4.60 -11.51 4.17
N ARG A 36 3.28 -11.42 4.36
CA ARG A 36 2.70 -11.13 5.68
C ARG A 36 3.13 -12.24 6.64
N GLN A 37 4.03 -11.89 7.57
CA GLN A 37 4.12 -12.60 8.83
C GLN A 37 2.78 -12.43 9.54
N ASP A 38 1.89 -13.39 9.37
CA ASP A 38 0.76 -13.58 10.24
C ASP A 38 1.31 -13.80 11.65
N LYS A 39 1.39 -12.73 12.44
CA LYS A 39 1.34 -12.87 13.89
C LYS A 39 -0.08 -13.30 14.24
N SER A 40 -0.42 -14.55 13.90
CA SER A 40 -1.60 -15.20 14.44
C SER A 40 -1.36 -15.33 15.94
N CYS A 41 -2.04 -14.49 16.71
CA CYS A 41 -2.17 -14.63 18.14
C CYS A 41 -2.68 -16.04 18.46
N SER A 42 -1.84 -16.91 19.01
CA SER A 42 -2.33 -18.06 19.78
C SER A 42 -2.77 -17.53 21.15
N SER A 43 -4.06 -17.70 21.44
CA SER A 43 -4.73 -17.20 22.63
C SER A 43 -4.20 -17.82 23.92
N SER A 44 -3.92 -17.00 24.93
CA SER A 44 -4.42 -17.22 26.29
C SER A 44 -4.17 -16.00 27.18
N MET A 45 -5.28 -15.29 27.51
CA MET A 45 -5.55 -14.45 28.70
C MET A 45 -4.38 -13.59 29.21
N LEU A 46 -4.41 -12.27 29.04
CA LEU A 46 -4.91 -11.20 29.95
C LEU A 46 -4.68 -9.90 29.12
N ASP A 47 -5.53 -8.88 29.01
CA ASP A 47 -6.45 -8.26 29.93
C ASP A 47 -7.59 -7.56 29.16
N ALA A 48 -8.78 -7.65 29.73
CA ALA A 48 -9.81 -6.66 29.49
C ALA A 48 -9.40 -5.33 30.14
N ILE A 49 -9.84 -4.23 29.54
CA ILE A 49 -9.92 -2.87 30.09
C ILE A 49 -8.74 -1.93 29.76
N GLN A 50 -9.02 -1.07 28.77
CA GLN A 50 -8.67 0.36 28.74
C GLN A 50 -7.29 0.76 28.20
N GLY A 51 -7.31 1.17 26.92
CA GLY A 51 -6.23 1.90 26.26
C GLY A 51 -5.63 1.11 25.10
N CYS A 52 -6.38 0.99 23.98
CA CYS A 52 -5.80 0.44 22.76
C CYS A 52 -4.82 1.48 22.20
N GLU A 53 -3.59 1.50 22.70
CA GLU A 53 -2.47 2.05 21.96
C GLU A 53 -2.39 1.26 20.66
N LYS A 54 -2.91 1.85 19.57
CA LYS A 54 -2.71 1.35 18.22
C LYS A 54 -1.20 1.23 18.01
N THR A 55 -0.68 0.01 18.18
CA THR A 55 0.73 -0.27 17.91
C THR A 55 0.94 0.03 16.43
N GLU A 56 1.95 0.83 16.11
CA GLU A 56 2.28 1.29 14.75
C GLU A 56 2.21 0.20 13.68
N VAL A 57 2.58 -1.02 14.07
CA VAL A 57 2.69 -2.21 13.22
C VAL A 57 1.32 -2.70 12.73
N SER A 58 0.23 -2.42 13.45
CA SER A 58 -1.12 -2.91 13.13
C SER A 58 -1.87 -2.04 12.12
N LEU A 59 -1.31 -0.91 11.69
CA LEU A 59 -1.94 -0.06 10.69
C LEU A 59 -1.73 -0.61 9.28
N ALA A 60 -2.84 -0.98 8.64
CA ALA A 60 -2.86 -1.43 7.25
C ALA A 60 -2.72 -0.23 6.30
N VAL A 61 -1.83 -0.36 5.31
CA VAL A 61 -1.68 0.59 4.21
C VAL A 61 -2.48 0.06 3.02
N GLN A 62 -3.31 0.91 2.42
CA GLN A 62 -4.06 0.61 1.21
C GLN A 62 -3.13 0.60 0.00
N GLY A 63 -3.11 -0.48 -0.77
CA GLY A 63 -2.24 -0.67 -1.94
C GLY A 63 -0.96 -1.46 -1.62
N SER A 64 -0.18 -1.77 -2.66
CA SER A 64 1.10 -2.47 -2.55
C SER A 64 2.19 -1.62 -3.19
N TYR A 65 3.12 -1.11 -2.37
CA TYR A 65 4.12 -0.12 -2.80
C TYR A 65 5.56 -0.51 -2.43
N GLY A 66 5.76 -1.71 -1.91
CA GLY A 66 7.05 -2.19 -1.44
C GLY A 66 7.34 -1.73 -0.01
N THR A 67 8.22 -2.47 0.67
CA THR A 67 8.37 -2.42 2.12
C THR A 67 8.72 -1.03 2.66
N LYS A 68 9.57 -0.26 1.96
CA LYS A 68 9.99 1.07 2.41
C LYS A 68 8.88 2.12 2.28
N VAL A 69 8.18 2.14 1.15
CA VAL A 69 7.09 3.10 0.91
C VAL A 69 5.93 2.82 1.86
N GLU A 70 5.60 1.54 2.06
CA GLU A 70 4.59 1.12 3.02
C GLU A 70 4.98 1.48 4.46
N ALA A 71 6.24 1.27 4.85
CA ALA A 71 6.71 1.64 6.18
C ALA A 71 6.60 3.15 6.44
N VAL A 72 6.98 4.00 5.47
CA VAL A 72 6.83 5.47 5.57
C VAL A 72 5.36 5.85 5.68
N THR A 73 4.50 5.30 4.81
CA THR A 73 3.06 5.58 4.80
C THR A 73 2.42 5.20 6.13
N ARG A 74 2.72 4.00 6.63
CA ARG A 74 2.25 3.51 7.94
C ARG A 74 2.67 4.42 9.08
N ARG A 75 3.93 4.87 9.07
CA ARG A 75 4.46 5.77 10.10
C ARG A 75 3.73 7.11 10.11
N ILE A 76 3.44 7.68 8.93
CA ILE A 76 2.70 8.94 8.82
C ILE A 76 1.27 8.79 9.35
N LEU A 77 0.57 7.70 8.99
CA LEU A 77 -0.77 7.42 9.51
C LEU A 77 -0.79 7.35 11.03
N TRP A 78 0.19 6.67 11.63
CA TRP A 78 0.29 6.60 13.08
C TRP A 78 0.52 7.98 13.71
N ILE A 79 1.49 8.74 13.20
CA ILE A 79 1.77 10.11 13.70
C ILE A 79 0.51 10.98 13.62
N LYS A 80 -0.21 10.95 12.49
CA LYS A 80 -1.45 11.72 12.30
C LYS A 80 -2.58 11.27 13.22
N SER A 81 -2.65 9.98 13.55
CA SER A 81 -3.65 9.45 14.48
C SER A 81 -3.41 9.88 15.93
N SER A 82 -2.14 10.04 16.31
CA SER A 82 -1.74 10.48 17.65
C SER A 82 -1.72 12.02 17.76
N ASP A 83 -1.25 12.72 16.73
CA ASP A 83 -1.23 14.17 16.62
C ASP A 83 -1.71 14.64 15.23
N PRO A 84 -2.98 15.06 15.12
CA PRO A 84 -3.53 15.58 13.87
C PRO A 84 -2.81 16.83 13.34
N LYS A 85 -2.13 17.61 14.20
CA LYS A 85 -1.43 18.85 13.82
C LYS A 85 0.01 18.63 13.39
N ALA A 86 0.58 17.45 13.61
CA ALA A 86 1.95 17.11 13.25
C ALA A 86 2.21 17.39 11.76
N LYS A 87 3.41 17.89 11.42
CA LYS A 87 3.85 18.05 10.03
C LYS A 87 5.02 17.11 9.78
N VAL A 88 4.99 16.42 8.65
CA VAL A 88 6.03 15.45 8.27
C VAL A 88 6.70 15.92 6.98
N LEU A 89 8.03 15.88 6.95
CA LEU A 89 8.84 16.10 5.77
C LEU A 89 9.48 14.78 5.36
N VAL A 90 9.31 14.39 4.10
CA VAL A 90 9.87 13.16 3.54
C VAL A 90 10.92 13.53 2.51
N PHE A 91 12.12 12.96 2.65
CA PHE A 91 13.23 13.15 1.71
C PHE A 91 13.52 11.84 0.97
N SER A 92 13.87 11.96 -0.30
CA SER A 92 14.35 10.85 -1.12
C SER A 92 15.34 11.41 -2.13
N SER A 93 16.44 10.67 -2.38
CA SER A 93 17.37 10.99 -3.46
C SER A 93 16.79 10.72 -4.85
N TRP A 94 15.68 9.98 -4.93
CA TRP A 94 15.05 9.53 -6.17
C TRP A 94 13.67 10.19 -6.32
N ASN A 95 13.47 10.92 -7.41
CA ASN A 95 12.17 11.56 -7.70
C ASN A 95 11.08 10.51 -7.93
N ASP A 96 11.39 9.42 -8.63
CA ASP A 96 10.42 8.34 -8.92
C ASP A 96 9.83 7.74 -7.64
N VAL A 97 10.62 7.64 -6.56
CA VAL A 97 10.12 7.16 -5.26
C VAL A 97 9.15 8.16 -4.63
N LEU A 98 9.36 9.45 -4.84
CA LEU A 98 8.43 10.48 -4.37
C LEU A 98 7.11 10.40 -5.14
N ASP A 99 7.14 10.11 -6.44
CA ASP A 99 5.93 9.90 -7.25
C ASP A 99 5.15 8.66 -6.77
N VAL A 100 5.83 7.57 -6.41
CA VAL A 100 5.20 6.40 -5.79
C VAL A 100 4.59 6.73 -4.41
N LEU A 101 5.27 7.55 -3.60
CA LEU A 101 4.75 8.02 -2.32
C LEU A 101 3.49 8.89 -2.50
N GLU A 102 3.41 9.72 -3.53
CA GLU A 102 2.20 10.49 -3.85
C GLU A 102 1.00 9.58 -4.11
N HIS A 103 1.19 8.50 -4.86
CA HIS A 103 0.16 7.49 -5.07
C HIS A 103 -0.24 6.78 -3.77
N ALA A 104 0.73 6.39 -2.96
CA ALA A 104 0.47 5.76 -1.66
C ALA A 104 -0.31 6.71 -0.72
N PHE A 105 0.07 7.98 -0.65
CA PHE A 105 -0.60 8.98 0.19
C PHE A 105 -2.03 9.25 -0.27
N ASN A 106 -2.27 9.36 -1.58
CA ASN A 106 -3.61 9.49 -2.13
C ASN A 106 -4.51 8.29 -1.79
N ALA A 107 -3.98 7.06 -1.91
CA ALA A 107 -4.73 5.84 -1.59
C ALA A 107 -5.05 5.69 -0.08
N ASN A 108 -4.31 6.38 0.78
CA ASN A 108 -4.43 6.31 2.24
C ASN A 108 -4.95 7.61 2.87
N GLU A 109 -5.53 8.51 2.06
CA GLU A 109 -6.14 9.78 2.50
C GLU A 109 -5.17 10.71 3.28
N ILE A 110 -3.87 10.62 2.97
CA ILE A 110 -2.85 11.50 3.55
C ILE A 110 -2.71 12.75 2.68
N THR A 111 -2.95 13.92 3.25
CA THR A 111 -2.70 15.20 2.57
C THR A 111 -1.20 15.48 2.46
N TYR A 112 -0.73 15.86 1.27
CA TYR A 112 0.66 16.22 1.02
C TYR A 112 0.80 17.41 0.08
N ILE A 113 2.02 17.97 0.04
CA ILE A 113 2.43 18.97 -0.94
C ILE A 113 3.75 18.48 -1.53
N ARG A 114 3.79 18.30 -2.84
CA ARG A 114 5.03 17.98 -3.55
C ARG A 114 5.77 19.25 -3.91
N MET A 115 6.96 19.43 -3.34
CA MET A 115 7.90 20.42 -3.86
C MET A 115 8.54 19.85 -5.12
N LYS A 116 8.22 20.42 -6.28
CA LYS A 116 9.00 20.22 -7.50
C LYS A 116 10.15 21.23 -7.44
N GLY A 117 11.38 20.74 -7.44
CA GLY A 117 12.58 21.58 -7.25
C GLY A 117 12.57 22.81 -8.16
N GLY A 118 13.08 23.93 -7.64
CA GLY A 118 13.30 25.15 -8.42
C GLY A 118 14.46 24.96 -9.39
N ARG A 119 14.36 25.63 -10.55
CA ARG A 119 15.45 25.74 -11.53
C ARG A 119 16.69 26.39 -10.91
#